data_AF-A0A4Y8P7G1-F1
#
_entry.id   AF-A0A4Y8P7G1-F1
#
_cell.length_a   1.000
_cell.length_b   1.000
_cell.length_c   1.000
_cell.angle_alpha   90.00
_cell.angle_beta   90.00
_cell.angle_gamma   90.00
#
_symmetry.space_group_name_H-M   'P 1'
#
loop_
_entity.id
_entity.type
_entity.pdbx_description
1 polymer ?
#
loop_
_entity_poly.entity_id
_entity_poly.type
_entity_poly.pdbx_seq_one_letter_code
_entity_poly.pdbx_strand_id
1 'polypeptide(L)'
;MKLPATQSLRCKLKLMLTKEQEEAVRCTALAYRNALNHASTIAFVGGKISQGRKLQRLVSQDLGERFGLPAQMACKAPRQVAAAYKILWERANTSAAHKAKGWTSPAL
;
A
#
# COMPACT_ATOMS: atom_id res chain seq x y z
N MET A 1 -11.78 0.42 -46.66
CA MET A 1 -10.85 -0.68 -46.31
C MET A 1 -10.86 -0.83 -44.79
N LYS A 2 -11.53 -1.84 -44.22
CA LYS A 2 -11.59 -2.06 -42.76
C LYS A 2 -10.32 -2.80 -42.32
N LEU A 3 -9.53 -2.23 -41.43
CA LEU A 3 -8.38 -2.90 -40.82
C LEU A 3 -8.88 -4.09 -39.97
N PRO A 4 -8.23 -5.27 -40.03
CA PRO A 4 -8.66 -6.44 -39.27
C PRO A 4 -8.50 -6.22 -37.76
N ALA A 5 -9.46 -6.72 -36.98
CA ALA A 5 -9.47 -6.62 -35.53
C ALA A 5 -8.27 -7.36 -34.92
N THR A 6 -7.40 -6.64 -34.21
CA THR A 6 -6.26 -7.21 -33.48
C THR A 6 -6.76 -8.12 -32.36
N GLN A 7 -6.55 -9.44 -32.49
CA GLN A 7 -6.81 -10.38 -31.39
C GLN A 7 -5.62 -10.37 -30.42
N SER A 8 -5.89 -10.13 -29.13
CA SER A 8 -4.87 -10.14 -28.08
C SER A 8 -5.00 -11.38 -27.20
N LEU A 9 -3.94 -12.20 -27.14
CA LEU A 9 -3.82 -13.31 -26.18
C LEU A 9 -3.10 -12.84 -24.91
N ARG A 10 -3.62 -13.21 -23.74
CA ARG A 10 -3.01 -12.89 -22.44
C ARG A 10 -2.67 -14.19 -21.71
N CYS A 11 -1.38 -14.50 -21.63
CA CYS A 11 -0.85 -15.64 -20.89
C CYS A 11 -0.21 -15.19 -19.57
N LYS A 12 -0.28 -16.04 -18.53
CA LYS A 12 0.48 -15.84 -17.29
C LYS A 12 1.70 -16.74 -17.33
N LEU A 13 2.88 -16.15 -17.24
CA LEU A 13 4.15 -16.88 -17.21
C LEU A 13 4.70 -16.87 -15.78
N LYS A 14 5.23 -18.01 -15.34
CA LYS A 14 5.97 -18.09 -14.08
C LYS A 14 7.40 -17.62 -14.34
N LEU A 15 7.82 -16.56 -13.67
CA LEU A 15 9.18 -16.06 -13.79
C LEU A 15 10.12 -16.97 -12.98
N MET A 16 11.08 -17.61 -13.66
CA MET A 16 12.17 -18.35 -13.00
C MET A 16 13.33 -17.39 -12.80
N LEU A 17 13.61 -17.07 -11.55
CA LEU A 17 14.66 -16.13 -11.18
C LEU A 17 15.99 -16.86 -11.03
N THR A 18 17.07 -16.22 -11.47
CA THR A 18 18.42 -16.55 -11.02
C THR A 18 18.59 -16.16 -9.54
N LYS A 19 19.63 -16.66 -8.87
CA LYS A 19 19.89 -16.34 -7.46
C LYS A 19 20.10 -14.84 -7.24
N GLU A 20 20.78 -14.19 -8.17
CA GLU A 20 21.04 -12.74 -8.13
C GLU A 20 19.74 -11.94 -8.26
N GLN A 21 18.83 -12.37 -9.14
CA GLN A 21 17.53 -11.73 -9.30
C GLN A 21 16.61 -11.96 -8.11
N GLU A 22 16.65 -13.16 -7.50
CA GLU A 22 15.91 -13.45 -6.28
C GLU A 22 16.34 -12.53 -5.13
N GLU A 23 17.65 -12.37 -4.94
CA GLU A 23 18.19 -11.48 -3.91
C GLU A 23 17.84 -10.02 -4.18
N ALA A 24 17.88 -9.58 -5.45
CA ALA A 24 17.46 -8.23 -5.83
C ALA A 24 15.98 -7.97 -5.52
N VAL A 25 15.10 -8.94 -5.81
CA VAL A 25 13.66 -8.86 -5.49
C VAL A 25 13.47 -8.83 -3.98
N ARG A 26 14.21 -9.66 -3.23
CA ARG A 26 14.14 -9.71 -1.77
C ARG A 26 14.58 -8.39 -1.13
N CYS A 27 15.71 -7.84 -1.54
CA CYS A 27 16.20 -6.54 -1.09
C CYS A 27 15.16 -5.44 -1.36
N THR A 28 14.59 -5.43 -2.56
CA THR A 28 13.56 -4.45 -2.94
C THR A 28 12.28 -4.60 -2.09
N ALA A 29 11.85 -5.84 -1.83
CA ALA A 29 10.69 -6.11 -0.99
C ALA A 29 10.90 -5.64 0.46
N LEU A 30 12.10 -5.84 1.01
CA LEU A 30 12.48 -5.36 2.34
C LEU A 30 12.51 -3.83 2.40
N ALA A 31 13.09 -3.17 1.40
CA ALA A 31 13.08 -1.71 1.29
C ALA A 31 11.64 -1.16 1.23
N TYR A 32 10.78 -1.79 0.43
CA TYR A 32 9.37 -1.39 0.31
C TYR A 32 8.60 -1.59 1.62
N ARG A 33 8.84 -2.70 2.34
CA ARG A 33 8.27 -2.92 3.68
C ARG A 33 8.69 -1.83 4.65
N ASN A 34 9.97 -1.46 4.65
CA ASN A 34 10.47 -0.43 5.57
C ASN A 34 9.87 0.95 5.23
N ALA A 35 9.70 1.27 3.95
CA ALA A 35 8.98 2.45 3.50
C ALA A 35 7.50 2.48 3.94
N LEU A 36 6.80 1.34 3.85
CA LEU A 36 5.42 1.22 4.35
C LEU A 36 5.34 1.47 5.86
N ASN A 37 6.27 0.90 6.63
CA ASN A 37 6.32 1.10 8.08
C ASN A 37 6.58 2.57 8.43
N HIS A 38 7.55 3.20 7.77
CA HIS A 38 7.85 4.62 7.96
C HIS A 38 6.63 5.51 7.65
N ALA A 39 6.00 5.31 6.49
CA ALA A 39 4.80 6.05 6.11
C ALA A 39 3.64 5.81 7.09
N SER A 40 3.50 4.59 7.62
CA SER A 40 2.50 4.27 8.65
C SER A 40 2.75 5.01 9.96
N THR A 41 4.00 5.10 10.41
CA THR A 41 4.38 5.88 11.61
C THR A 41 4.02 7.35 11.43
N ILE A 42 4.39 7.96 10.29
CA ILE A 42 4.05 9.36 10.00
C ILE A 42 2.54 9.56 9.92
N ALA A 43 1.81 8.63 9.30
CA ALA A 43 0.35 8.69 9.24
C ALA A 43 -0.28 8.62 10.64
N PHE A 44 0.22 7.74 11.52
CA PHE A 44 -0.28 7.57 12.87
C PHE A 44 -0.07 8.84 13.71
N VAL A 45 1.18 9.32 13.78
CA VAL A 45 1.58 10.50 14.56
C VAL A 45 0.86 11.76 14.05
N GLY A 46 0.63 11.86 12.73
CA GLY A 46 -0.11 12.96 12.11
C GLY A 46 -1.63 12.93 12.30
N GLY A 47 -2.15 12.16 13.26
CA GLY A 47 -3.57 12.07 13.55
C GLY A 47 -4.32 11.08 12.65
N LYS A 48 -3.71 9.92 12.35
CA LYS A 48 -4.31 8.84 11.54
C LYS A 48 -4.64 9.29 10.11
N ILE A 49 -3.66 9.89 9.42
CA ILE A 49 -3.84 10.44 8.07
C ILE A 49 -4.28 9.36 7.07
N SER A 50 -5.52 9.47 6.58
CA SER A 50 -6.10 8.58 5.55
C SER A 50 -6.09 9.19 4.13
N GLN A 51 -5.56 10.41 3.99
CA GLN A 51 -5.51 11.13 2.71
C GLN A 51 -4.18 10.89 2.00
N GLY A 52 -4.20 10.06 0.94
CA GLY A 52 -2.98 9.62 0.25
C GLY A 52 -2.10 10.76 -0.30
N ARG A 53 -2.72 11.83 -0.83
CA ARG A 53 -1.97 12.99 -1.32
C ARG A 53 -1.28 13.76 -0.18
N LYS A 54 -1.94 13.90 0.97
CA LYS A 54 -1.37 14.56 2.16
C LYS A 54 -0.20 13.74 2.68
N LEU A 55 -0.37 12.43 2.85
CA LEU A 55 0.69 11.55 3.32
C LEU A 55 1.87 11.51 2.35
N GLN A 56 1.61 11.44 1.04
CA GLN A 56 2.67 11.46 0.03
C GLN A 56 3.55 12.72 0.14
N ARG A 57 2.96 13.91 0.31
CA ARG A 57 3.74 15.14 0.48
C ARG A 57 4.66 15.10 1.71
N LEU A 58 4.20 14.49 2.79
CA LEU A 58 4.96 14.40 4.04
C LEU A 58 6.14 13.43 3.96
N VAL A 59 6.04 12.36 3.15
CA VAL A 59 7.06 11.30 3.14
C VAL A 59 7.86 11.21 1.85
N SER A 60 7.49 11.97 0.80
CA SER A 60 8.06 11.77 -0.55
C SER A 60 9.58 11.94 -0.64
N GLN A 61 10.17 12.90 0.08
CA GLN A 61 11.62 13.10 0.14
C GLN A 61 12.30 11.95 0.89
N ASP A 62 11.79 11.63 2.08
CA ASP A 62 12.31 10.53 2.92
C ASP A 62 12.27 9.17 2.22
N LEU A 63 11.24 8.90 1.42
CA LEU A 63 11.08 7.59 0.76
C LEU A 63 12.09 7.34 -0.36
N GLY A 64 12.48 8.39 -1.08
CA GLY A 64 13.50 8.30 -2.13
C GLY A 64 14.90 8.17 -1.53
N GLU A 65 15.23 9.05 -0.58
CA GLU A 65 16.57 9.17 -0.02
C GLU A 65 16.93 8.03 0.93
N ARG A 66 15.99 7.59 1.78
CA ARG A 66 16.30 6.63 2.85
C ARG A 66 16.17 5.17 2.44
N PHE A 67 15.31 4.87 1.47
CA PHE A 67 14.99 3.49 1.10
C PHE A 67 15.39 3.12 -0.33
N GLY A 68 15.95 4.06 -1.11
CA GLY A 68 16.42 3.82 -2.47
C GLY A 68 15.34 3.30 -3.41
N LEU A 69 14.07 3.62 -3.13
CA LEU A 69 12.95 3.08 -3.90
C LEU A 69 12.80 3.81 -5.23
N PRO A 70 12.45 3.08 -6.32
CA PRO A 70 12.03 3.71 -7.55
C PRO A 70 10.84 4.65 -7.32
N ALA A 71 10.80 5.77 -8.05
CA ALA A 71 9.80 6.83 -7.86
C ALA A 71 8.34 6.31 -7.83
N GLN A 72 8.02 5.31 -8.66
CA GLN A 72 6.70 4.69 -8.68
C GLN A 72 6.36 3.97 -7.37
N MET A 73 7.32 3.23 -6.80
CA MET A 73 7.13 2.50 -5.53
C MET A 73 7.07 3.47 -4.36
N ALA A 74 7.94 4.47 -4.33
CA ALA A 74 7.90 5.54 -3.33
C ALA A 74 6.54 6.26 -3.33
N CYS A 75 5.90 6.46 -4.48
CA CYS A 75 4.56 7.02 -4.56
C CYS A 75 3.45 6.03 -4.11
N LYS A 76 3.63 4.73 -4.32
CA LYS A 76 2.63 3.71 -3.99
C LYS A 76 2.56 3.44 -2.48
N ALA A 77 3.69 3.44 -1.78
CA ALA A 77 3.74 3.19 -0.34
C ALA A 77 2.78 4.09 0.48
N PRO A 78 2.84 5.44 0.39
CA PRO A 78 1.94 6.31 1.16
C PRO A 78 0.48 6.17 0.71
N ARG A 79 0.21 5.88 -0.57
CA ARG A 79 -1.16 5.65 -1.05
C ARG A 79 -1.76 4.38 -0.44
N GLN A 80 -0.97 3.31 -0.37
CA GLN A 80 -1.39 2.04 0.21
C GLN A 80 -1.65 2.18 1.72
N VAL A 81 -0.75 2.86 2.45
CA VAL A 81 -0.94 3.15 3.88
C VAL A 81 -2.20 3.98 4.11
N ALA A 82 -2.38 5.08 3.38
CA ALA A 82 -3.55 5.94 3.53
C ALA A 82 -4.87 5.18 3.27
N ALA A 83 -4.91 4.31 2.26
CA ALA A 83 -6.06 3.45 1.97
C ALA A 83 -6.34 2.46 3.10
N ALA A 84 -5.30 1.83 3.67
CA ALA A 84 -5.45 0.93 4.82
C ALA A 84 -6.04 1.66 6.04
N TYR A 85 -5.55 2.86 6.34
CA TYR A 85 -6.08 3.70 7.42
C TYR A 85 -7.55 4.07 7.19
N LYS A 86 -7.91 4.42 5.95
CA LYS A 86 -9.31 4.72 5.59
C LYS A 86 -10.24 3.54 5.91
N ILE A 87 -9.87 2.34 5.46
CA ILE A 87 -10.65 1.11 5.70
C ILE A 87 -10.74 0.80 7.20
N LEU A 88 -9.62 0.90 7.93
CA LEU A 88 -9.59 0.66 9.38
C LEU A 88 -10.49 1.63 10.13
N TRP A 89 -10.48 2.91 9.75
CA TRP A 89 -11.31 3.94 10.35
C TRP A 89 -12.81 3.69 10.11
N GLU A 90 -13.18 3.37 8.86
CA GLU A 90 -14.56 3.02 8.50
C GLU A 90 -15.05 1.81 9.32
N ARG A 91 -14.22 0.77 9.44
CA ARG A 91 -14.52 -0.42 10.26
C ARG A 91 -14.66 -0.09 11.74
N ALA A 92 -13.79 0.76 12.29
CA ALA A 92 -13.85 1.16 13.69
C ALA A 92 -15.14 1.94 14.01
N ASN A 93 -15.53 2.89 13.15
CA ASN A 93 -16.77 3.66 13.31
C ASN A 93 -18.00 2.76 13.20
N THR A 94 -17.99 1.86 12.21
CA THR A 94 -19.07 0.89 12.02
C THR A 94 -19.18 0.02 13.27
N SER A 95 -18.08 -0.56 13.75
CA SER A 95 -18.05 -1.36 14.97
C SER A 95 -18.56 -0.61 16.19
N ALA A 96 -18.19 0.66 16.37
CA ALA A 96 -18.70 1.51 17.45
C ALA A 96 -20.22 1.70 17.35
N ALA A 97 -20.75 1.93 16.15
CA ALA A 97 -22.19 2.03 15.93
C ALA A 97 -22.92 0.70 16.20
N HIS A 98 -22.35 -0.45 15.81
CA HIS A 98 -22.90 -1.77 16.12
C HIS A 98 -22.95 -2.02 17.63
N LYS A 99 -21.89 -1.66 18.37
CA LYS A 99 -21.84 -1.76 19.83
C LYS A 99 -22.90 -0.89 20.50
N ALA A 100 -23.06 0.36 20.05
CA ALA A 100 -24.08 1.28 20.56
C ALA A 100 -25.51 0.76 20.34
N LYS A 101 -25.74 -0.02 19.28
CA LYS A 101 -27.03 -0.66 18.97
C LYS A 101 -27.22 -2.03 19.61
N GLY A 102 -26.22 -2.55 20.34
CA GLY A 102 -26.25 -3.90 20.92
C GLY A 102 -26.19 -5.03 19.91
N TRP A 103 -25.74 -4.78 18.67
CA TRP A 103 -25.68 -5.78 17.58
C TRP A 103 -24.42 -6.67 17.63
N THR A 104 -23.54 -6.47 18.61
CA THR A 104 -22.33 -7.28 18.80
C THR A 104 -22.50 -8.19 20.00
N SER A 105 -22.29 -9.50 19.84
CA SER A 105 -22.16 -10.40 20.98
C SER A 105 -21.00 -9.96 21.89
N PRO A 106 -21.12 -10.13 23.21
CA PRO A 106 -20.00 -9.93 24.11
C PRO A 106 -18.85 -10.84 23.66
N ALA A 107 -17.64 -10.30 23.63
CA ALA A 107 -16.46 -11.10 23.37
C ALA A 107 -16.37 -12.17 24.48
N LEU A 108 -16.32 -13.44 24.08
CA LEU A 108 -16.03 -14.58 24.96
C LEU A 108 -14.62 -14.44 25.56
#